data_AF-A0A485KNZ5-F1
#
_entry.id   AF-A0A485KNZ5-F1
#
_cell.length_a   1.000
_cell.length_b   1.000
_cell.length_c   1.000
_cell.angle_alpha   90.00
_cell.angle_beta   90.00
_cell.angle_gamma   90.00
#
_symmetry.space_group_name_H-M   'P 1'
#
loop_
_entity.id
_entity.type
_entity.pdbx_description
1 polymer ?
#
loop_
_entity_poly.entity_id
_entity_poly.type
_entity_poly.pdbx_seq_one_letter_code
_entity_poly.pdbx_strand_id
1 'polypeptide(L)'
;MVLRIVSLLPSATELLHFLLVRINAQYPPESPAAVLVGRSHECDWPPEYASLPVLTASRIKGTSCADIDRQVRDELAAGMSLYSVDTATLLALQPDLVVTQSLCQICTVNYAQVAALLEVIEPRPRIVDTNPGCIQDVLMDIQRLADAMGESGVGRDLVLDLQTRLDAALLHVTHPTGLKIGFLEWTDPLFCGGHWTPQLIEMAGALHPLNPTRGLHQGAPPSRMIPAYDFVAMDPDIIIVAPCGMEMPPTETETAAL
;
A
#
# COMPACT_ATOMS: atom_id res chain seq x y z
N MET A 1 27.19 0.73 -12.05
CA MET A 1 26.14 1.59 -12.66
C MET A 1 25.05 1.70 -11.61
N VAL A 2 24.56 2.91 -11.35
CA VAL A 2 23.54 3.14 -10.31
C VAL A 2 22.17 2.80 -10.87
N LEU A 3 21.44 1.88 -10.25
CA LEU A 3 20.10 1.49 -10.64
C LEU A 3 19.10 2.63 -10.34
N ARG A 4 18.30 3.01 -11.34
CA ARG A 4 17.32 4.10 -11.24
C ARG A 4 15.93 3.52 -11.00
N ILE A 5 15.32 3.84 -9.86
CA ILE A 5 14.04 3.24 -9.44
C ILE A 5 12.94 4.30 -9.47
N VAL A 6 11.79 3.94 -10.02
CA VAL A 6 10.54 4.69 -9.88
C VAL A 6 9.57 3.88 -9.03
N SER A 7 8.95 4.52 -8.03
CA SER A 7 7.90 3.92 -7.21
C SER A 7 6.57 4.63 -7.44
N LEU A 8 5.55 3.90 -7.86
CA LEU A 8 4.22 4.45 -8.19
C LEU A 8 3.19 4.26 -7.07
N LEU A 9 3.63 3.93 -5.85
CA LEU A 9 2.78 3.82 -4.66
C LEU A 9 3.55 4.11 -3.34
N PRO A 10 2.84 4.58 -2.29
CA PRO A 10 3.47 4.93 -1.00
C PRO A 10 4.17 3.74 -0.32
N SER A 11 3.46 2.63 -0.11
CA SER A 11 3.98 1.47 0.62
C SER A 11 5.27 0.91 0.00
N ALA A 12 5.33 0.78 -1.32
CA ALA A 12 6.56 0.36 -1.99
C ALA A 12 7.71 1.36 -1.84
N THR A 13 7.41 2.66 -1.78
CA THR A 13 8.42 3.69 -1.54
C THR A 13 9.06 3.53 -0.16
N GLU A 14 8.28 3.20 0.85
CA GLU A 14 8.80 2.93 2.20
C GLU A 14 9.64 1.65 2.23
N LEU A 15 9.16 0.55 1.62
CA LEU A 15 9.92 -0.70 1.53
C LEU A 15 11.26 -0.49 0.79
N LEU A 16 11.23 0.26 -0.32
CA LEU A 16 12.42 0.65 -1.06
C LEU A 16 13.36 1.47 -0.20
N HIS A 17 12.87 2.43 0.60
CA HIS A 17 13.74 3.22 1.48
C HIS A 17 14.57 2.33 2.41
N PHE A 18 13.91 1.40 3.13
CA PHE A 18 14.62 0.50 4.05
C PHE A 18 15.64 -0.39 3.35
N LEU A 19 15.33 -0.86 2.13
CA LEU A 19 16.28 -1.62 1.32
C LEU A 19 17.44 -0.75 0.84
N LEU A 20 17.15 0.41 0.26
CA LEU A 20 18.15 1.33 -0.30
C LEU A 20 19.14 1.80 0.76
N VAL A 21 18.70 2.09 1.98
CA VAL A 21 19.59 2.43 3.10
C VAL A 21 20.59 1.31 3.36
N ARG A 22 20.14 0.05 3.43
CA ARG A 22 21.02 -1.10 3.73
C ARG A 22 21.88 -1.52 2.55
N ILE A 23 21.34 -1.44 1.34
CA ILE A 23 22.07 -1.70 0.10
C ILE A 23 23.18 -0.66 -0.02
N ASN A 24 22.84 0.63 -0.05
CA ASN A 24 23.81 1.69 -0.32
C ASN A 24 24.86 1.86 0.78
N ALA A 25 24.61 1.40 2.01
CA ALA A 25 25.63 1.34 3.06
C ALA A 25 26.81 0.41 2.73
N GLN A 26 26.65 -0.53 1.77
CA GLN A 26 27.70 -1.43 1.30
C GLN A 26 28.52 -0.84 0.14
N TYR A 27 28.13 0.33 -0.36
CA TYR A 27 28.72 0.97 -1.52
C TYR A 27 29.36 2.32 -1.13
N PRO A 28 30.34 2.81 -1.90
CA PRO A 28 30.89 4.14 -1.67
C PRO A 28 29.79 5.22 -1.76
N PRO A 29 29.77 6.23 -0.87
CA PRO A 29 28.72 7.27 -0.86
C PRO A 29 28.56 8.01 -2.19
N GLU A 30 29.63 8.16 -2.95
CA GLU A 30 29.66 8.80 -4.27
C GLU A 30 29.09 7.92 -5.40
N SER A 31 28.90 6.62 -5.16
CA SER A 31 28.45 5.65 -6.15
C SER A 31 27.53 4.60 -5.50
N PRO A 32 26.30 4.99 -5.08
CA PRO A 32 25.32 4.07 -4.52
C PRO A 32 24.97 2.96 -5.52
N ALA A 33 24.45 1.84 -5.03
CA ALA A 33 23.99 0.76 -5.91
C ALA A 33 22.72 1.16 -6.66
N ALA A 34 21.81 1.85 -5.96
CA ALA A 34 20.49 2.20 -6.46
C ALA A 34 19.97 3.50 -5.86
N VAL A 35 19.12 4.22 -6.61
CA VAL A 35 18.50 5.47 -6.17
C VAL A 35 17.05 5.55 -6.64
N LEU A 36 16.20 6.14 -5.81
CA LEU A 36 14.84 6.51 -6.21
C LEU A 36 14.88 7.81 -7.02
N VAL A 37 14.25 7.82 -8.20
CA VAL A 37 14.28 8.96 -9.14
C VAL A 37 12.89 9.53 -9.45
N GLY A 38 11.83 8.88 -9.00
CA GLY A 38 10.45 9.35 -9.16
C GLY A 38 9.49 8.61 -8.23
N ARG A 39 8.43 9.30 -7.83
CA ARG A 39 7.47 8.83 -6.82
C ARG A 39 6.02 9.06 -7.23
N SER A 40 5.08 8.43 -6.54
CA SER A 40 3.64 8.74 -6.65
C SER A 40 3.29 10.05 -5.91
N HIS A 41 2.10 10.61 -6.17
CA HIS A 41 1.62 11.80 -5.46
C HIS A 41 1.40 11.62 -3.96
N GLU A 42 1.16 10.39 -3.51
CA GLU A 42 0.90 10.08 -2.10
C GLU A 42 2.16 9.62 -1.35
N CYS A 43 3.30 9.52 -2.03
CA CYS A 43 4.55 9.08 -1.40
C CYS A 43 5.18 10.21 -0.59
N ASP A 44 4.73 10.46 0.64
CA ASP A 44 5.17 11.56 1.49
C ASP A 44 6.33 11.22 2.46
N TRP A 45 6.63 9.93 2.61
CA TRP A 45 7.69 9.43 3.48
C TRP A 45 8.75 8.58 2.76
N PRO A 46 10.04 8.68 3.15
CA PRO A 46 10.62 9.68 4.04
C PRO A 46 10.66 11.10 3.43
N PRO A 47 10.77 12.16 4.27
CA PRO A 47 10.76 13.56 3.80
C PRO A 47 11.82 13.91 2.76
N GLU A 48 12.94 13.19 2.72
CA GLU A 48 14.01 13.37 1.72
C GLU A 48 13.53 13.11 0.28
N TYR A 49 12.51 12.27 0.08
CA TYR A 49 11.91 12.00 -1.22
C TYR A 49 10.94 13.09 -1.68
N ALA A 50 10.62 14.08 -0.84
CA ALA A 50 9.73 15.18 -1.20
C ALA A 50 10.21 15.97 -2.44
N SER A 51 11.52 16.00 -2.68
CA SER A 51 12.14 16.68 -3.83
C SER A 51 12.07 15.89 -5.14
N LEU A 52 11.73 14.59 -5.09
CA LEU A 52 11.66 13.75 -6.29
C LEU A 52 10.43 14.10 -7.14
N PRO A 53 10.54 13.99 -8.47
CA PRO A 53 9.42 14.17 -9.38
C PRO A 53 8.23 13.29 -9.00
N VAL A 54 7.05 13.91 -8.93
CA VAL A 54 5.76 13.24 -8.74
C VAL A 54 5.22 12.82 -10.11
N LEU A 55 4.97 11.52 -10.26
CA LEU A 55 4.63 10.90 -11.55
C LEU A 55 3.17 10.51 -11.68
N THR A 56 2.40 10.57 -10.61
CA THR A 56 0.98 10.21 -10.62
C THR A 56 0.15 11.36 -10.07
N ALA A 57 -1.13 11.42 -10.42
CA ALA A 57 -2.07 12.36 -9.82
C ALA A 57 -3.48 11.76 -9.75
N SER A 58 -4.17 11.99 -8.65
CA SER A 58 -5.59 11.64 -8.49
C SER A 58 -6.50 12.66 -9.20
N ARG A 59 -7.50 12.14 -9.93
CA ARG A 59 -8.61 12.92 -10.47
C ARG A 59 -9.67 13.26 -9.43
N ILE A 60 -9.72 12.47 -8.35
CA ILE A 60 -10.66 12.65 -7.27
C ILE A 60 -10.22 13.83 -6.40
N LYS A 61 -11.15 14.74 -6.11
CA LYS A 61 -10.92 15.97 -5.32
C LYS A 61 -11.86 16.11 -4.14
N GLY A 62 -12.66 15.08 -3.87
CA GLY A 62 -13.58 15.07 -2.74
C GLY A 62 -12.84 15.14 -1.41
N THR A 63 -13.54 15.62 -0.38
CA THR A 63 -12.96 15.83 0.96
C THR A 63 -13.63 15.03 2.06
N SER A 64 -14.79 14.41 1.78
CA SER A 64 -15.49 13.50 2.67
C SER A 64 -15.61 12.12 2.03
N CYS A 65 -15.85 11.10 2.85
CA CYS A 65 -16.03 9.72 2.39
C CYS A 65 -17.14 9.62 1.34
N ALA A 66 -18.30 10.23 1.61
CA ALA A 66 -19.45 10.22 0.70
C ALA A 66 -19.18 10.92 -0.64
N ASP A 67 -18.43 12.04 -0.60
CA ASP A 67 -18.09 12.79 -1.82
C ASP A 67 -17.07 12.05 -2.68
N ILE A 68 -16.02 11.53 -2.05
CA ILE A 68 -14.99 10.74 -2.72
C ILE A 68 -15.60 9.46 -3.32
N ASP A 69 -16.43 8.71 -2.58
CA ASP A 69 -17.08 7.48 -3.10
C ASP A 69 -17.97 7.80 -4.30
N ARG A 70 -18.75 8.90 -4.24
CA ARG A 70 -19.55 9.36 -5.38
C ARG A 70 -18.67 9.65 -6.60
N GLN A 71 -17.60 10.45 -6.45
CA GLN A 71 -16.71 10.79 -7.56
C GLN A 71 -16.02 9.55 -8.14
N VAL A 72 -15.59 8.61 -7.29
CA VAL A 72 -15.00 7.33 -7.72
C VAL A 72 -16.00 6.53 -8.55
N ARG A 73 -17.25 6.41 -8.10
CA ARG A 73 -18.31 5.71 -8.85
C ARG A 73 -18.58 6.37 -10.20
N ASP A 74 -18.66 7.70 -10.23
CA ASP A 74 -18.94 8.47 -11.45
C ASP A 74 -17.82 8.28 -12.50
N GLU A 75 -16.56 8.36 -12.09
CA GLU A 75 -15.39 8.14 -12.98
C GLU A 75 -15.34 6.70 -13.49
N LEU A 76 -15.57 5.71 -12.61
CA LEU A 76 -15.62 4.30 -13.02
C LEU A 76 -16.77 4.00 -13.98
N ALA A 77 -17.95 4.59 -13.74
CA ALA A 77 -19.10 4.46 -14.64
C ALA A 77 -18.85 5.09 -16.00
N ALA A 78 -18.03 6.15 -16.06
CA ALA A 78 -17.57 6.78 -17.28
C ALA A 78 -16.43 6.01 -17.99
N GLY A 79 -15.92 4.92 -17.39
CA GLY A 79 -14.79 4.15 -17.91
C GLY A 79 -13.45 4.90 -17.84
N MET A 80 -13.37 5.92 -16.99
CA MET A 80 -12.18 6.76 -16.83
C MET A 80 -11.24 6.16 -15.78
N SER A 81 -9.94 6.33 -15.99
CA SER A 81 -8.93 5.99 -14.97
C SER A 81 -8.92 7.04 -13.87
N LEU A 82 -9.01 6.61 -12.60
CA LEU A 82 -8.99 7.48 -11.42
C LEU A 82 -7.67 8.24 -11.25
N TYR A 83 -6.59 7.69 -11.83
CA TYR A 83 -5.26 8.29 -11.79
C TYR A 83 -4.72 8.54 -13.20
N SER A 84 -3.88 9.57 -13.31
CA SER A 84 -3.03 9.83 -14.46
C SER A 84 -1.57 9.58 -14.14
N VAL A 85 -0.79 9.16 -15.14
CA VAL A 85 0.67 9.04 -15.07
C VAL A 85 1.30 10.12 -15.95
N ASP A 86 2.29 10.85 -15.43
CA ASP A 86 3.14 11.77 -16.22
C ASP A 86 4.16 10.95 -17.03
N THR A 87 3.72 10.51 -18.20
CA THR A 87 4.53 9.74 -19.13
C THR A 87 5.79 10.47 -19.57
N ALA A 88 5.71 11.78 -19.79
CA ALA A 88 6.85 12.54 -20.30
C ALA A 88 8.00 12.55 -19.28
N THR A 89 7.68 12.84 -18.02
CA THR A 89 8.66 12.78 -16.94
C THR A 89 9.14 11.35 -16.69
N LEU A 90 8.24 10.35 -16.69
CA LEU A 90 8.61 8.94 -16.51
C LEU A 90 9.64 8.48 -17.55
N LEU A 91 9.41 8.79 -18.83
CA LEU A 91 10.35 8.45 -19.92
C LEU A 91 11.67 9.21 -19.78
N ALA A 92 11.63 10.49 -19.43
CA ALA A 92 12.83 11.32 -19.24
C ALA A 92 13.70 10.83 -18.07
N LEU A 93 13.09 10.20 -17.06
CA LEU A 93 13.80 9.65 -15.91
C LEU A 93 14.59 8.38 -16.24
N GLN A 94 14.34 7.70 -17.35
CA GLN A 94 15.05 6.48 -17.76
C GLN A 94 15.20 5.47 -16.59
N PRO A 95 14.09 5.00 -15.99
CA PRO A 95 14.15 4.04 -14.89
C PRO A 95 14.70 2.69 -15.37
N ASP A 96 15.42 1.98 -14.50
CA ASP A 96 15.79 0.58 -14.71
C ASP A 96 14.77 -0.36 -14.04
N LEU A 97 14.09 0.12 -13.00
CA LEU A 97 13.08 -0.59 -12.22
C LEU A 97 11.89 0.34 -11.94
N VAL A 98 10.68 -0.16 -12.21
CA VAL A 98 9.42 0.50 -11.85
C VAL A 98 8.64 -0.41 -10.90
N VAL A 99 8.23 0.13 -9.76
CA VAL A 99 7.43 -0.57 -8.77
C VAL A 99 6.01 -0.01 -8.79
N THR A 100 5.03 -0.91 -8.89
CA THR A 100 3.60 -0.58 -8.98
C THR A 100 2.77 -1.59 -8.19
N GLN A 101 1.46 -1.39 -8.13
CA GLN A 101 0.48 -2.32 -7.56
C GLN A 101 -0.76 -2.39 -8.45
N SER A 102 -1.35 -3.57 -8.56
CA SER A 102 -2.58 -3.86 -9.31
C SER A 102 -3.74 -4.34 -8.42
N LEU A 103 -3.51 -4.44 -7.11
CA LEU A 103 -4.40 -5.09 -6.15
C LEU A 103 -5.74 -4.36 -5.98
N CYS A 104 -5.72 -3.02 -6.06
CA CYS A 104 -6.90 -2.19 -5.91
C CYS A 104 -7.14 -1.38 -7.19
N GLN A 105 -8.22 -1.68 -7.91
CA GLN A 105 -8.61 -0.91 -9.11
C GLN A 105 -9.00 0.55 -8.80
N ILE A 106 -9.20 0.88 -7.52
CA ILE A 106 -9.57 2.22 -7.06
C ILE A 106 -8.34 3.04 -6.66
N CYS A 107 -7.34 2.42 -6.03
CA CYS A 107 -6.24 3.13 -5.36
C CYS A 107 -4.92 3.16 -6.14
N THR A 108 -4.84 2.48 -7.30
CA THR A 108 -3.57 2.37 -8.03
C THR A 108 -3.67 2.71 -9.51
N VAL A 109 -2.53 3.08 -10.08
CA VAL A 109 -2.39 3.30 -11.52
C VAL A 109 -2.59 2.00 -12.29
N ASN A 110 -3.16 2.09 -13.50
CA ASN A 110 -3.42 0.91 -14.32
C ASN A 110 -2.09 0.27 -14.79
N TYR A 111 -1.81 -0.96 -14.33
CA TYR A 111 -0.62 -1.72 -14.70
C TYR A 111 -0.45 -1.84 -16.23
N ALA A 112 -1.52 -2.12 -16.97
CA ALA A 112 -1.43 -2.28 -18.42
C ALA A 112 -0.98 -0.98 -19.11
N GLN A 113 -1.40 0.17 -18.58
CA GLN A 113 -0.95 1.47 -19.04
C GLN A 113 0.56 1.64 -18.76
N VAL A 114 1.01 1.40 -17.53
CA VAL A 114 2.43 1.50 -17.17
C VAL A 114 3.28 0.55 -18.01
N ALA A 115 2.87 -0.71 -18.15
CA ALA A 115 3.59 -1.71 -18.93
C ALA A 115 3.74 -1.33 -20.40
N ALA A 116 2.68 -0.81 -21.03
CA ALA A 116 2.71 -0.34 -22.42
C ALA A 116 3.59 0.91 -22.59
N LEU A 117 3.57 1.83 -21.62
CA LEU A 117 4.41 3.04 -21.65
C LEU A 117 5.90 2.71 -21.59
N LEU A 118 6.29 1.66 -20.87
CA LEU A 118 7.69 1.29 -20.70
C LEU A 118 8.24 0.46 -21.88
N GLU A 119 7.41 0.03 -22.83
CA GLU A 119 7.85 -0.70 -24.04
C GLU A 119 8.71 0.15 -24.98
N VAL A 120 8.63 1.48 -24.87
CA VAL A 120 9.39 2.39 -25.73
C VAL A 120 10.78 2.75 -25.17
N ILE A 121 11.08 2.34 -23.93
CA ILE A 121 12.38 2.59 -23.29
C ILE A 121 13.32 1.43 -23.60
N GLU A 122 14.55 1.74 -24.00
CA GLU A 122 15.61 0.76 -24.26
C GLU A 122 16.87 1.07 -23.42
N PRO A 123 17.36 0.14 -22.58
CA PRO A 123 16.80 -1.18 -22.31
C PRO A 123 15.45 -1.10 -21.56
N ARG A 124 14.56 -2.07 -21.82
CA ARG A 124 13.24 -2.12 -21.16
C ARG A 124 13.40 -2.21 -19.63
N PRO A 125 12.76 -1.30 -18.85
CA PRO A 125 12.79 -1.35 -17.40
C PRO A 125 12.10 -2.60 -16.87
N ARG A 126 12.59 -3.14 -15.76
CA ARG A 126 11.89 -4.21 -15.02
C ARG A 126 10.68 -3.61 -14.31
N ILE A 127 9.58 -4.35 -14.27
CA ILE A 127 8.40 -3.96 -13.50
C ILE A 127 8.23 -4.96 -12.35
N VAL A 128 8.09 -4.47 -11.12
CA VAL A 128 7.69 -5.27 -9.96
C VAL A 128 6.30 -4.82 -9.54
N ASP A 129 5.36 -5.76 -9.55
CA ASP A 129 3.97 -5.53 -9.16
C ASP A 129 3.72 -6.14 -7.76
N THR A 130 3.63 -5.28 -6.74
CA THR A 130 3.44 -5.66 -5.33
C THR A 130 1.96 -5.72 -5.01
N ASN A 131 1.45 -6.86 -4.57
CA ASN A 131 0.02 -7.07 -4.35
C ASN A 131 -0.25 -7.87 -3.07
N PRO A 132 0.07 -7.31 -1.89
CA PRO A 132 0.01 -8.07 -0.65
C PRO A 132 -1.44 -8.31 -0.20
N GLY A 133 -1.81 -9.58 -0.10
CA GLY A 133 -3.09 -10.01 0.48
C GLY A 133 -3.00 -10.30 1.98
N CYS A 134 -1.81 -10.62 2.48
CA CYS A 134 -1.51 -10.87 3.89
C CYS A 134 -0.19 -10.21 4.33
N ILE A 135 0.09 -10.19 5.64
CA ILE A 135 1.36 -9.70 6.22
C ILE A 135 2.57 -10.42 5.62
N GLN A 136 2.46 -11.73 5.40
CA GLN A 136 3.55 -12.50 4.81
C GLN A 136 3.85 -12.06 3.38
N ASP A 137 2.84 -11.63 2.61
CA ASP A 137 3.06 -11.07 1.27
C ASP A 137 3.84 -9.75 1.32
N VAL A 138 3.59 -8.89 2.32
CA VAL A 138 4.38 -7.66 2.52
C VAL A 138 5.86 -7.99 2.73
N LEU A 139 6.17 -8.99 3.55
CA LEU A 139 7.53 -9.46 3.76
C LEU A 139 8.13 -10.08 2.49
N MET A 140 7.33 -10.82 1.72
CA MET A 140 7.78 -11.36 0.43
C MET A 140 8.04 -10.27 -0.61
N ASP A 141 7.27 -9.17 -0.60
CA ASP A 141 7.50 -8.04 -1.51
C ASP A 141 8.84 -7.34 -1.22
N ILE A 142 9.28 -7.28 0.04
CA ILE A 142 10.65 -6.85 0.38
C ILE A 142 11.70 -7.73 -0.30
N GLN A 143 11.56 -9.06 -0.20
CA GLN A 143 12.50 -9.98 -0.85
C GLN A 143 12.47 -9.84 -2.38
N ARG A 144 11.27 -9.73 -2.98
CA ARG A 144 11.11 -9.54 -4.44
C ARG A 144 11.78 -8.27 -4.93
N LEU A 145 11.64 -7.16 -4.19
CA LEU A 145 12.28 -5.89 -4.51
C LEU A 145 13.81 -6.01 -4.40
N ALA A 146 14.32 -6.63 -3.34
CA ALA A 146 15.75 -6.88 -3.18
C ALA A 146 16.33 -7.72 -4.32
N ASP A 147 15.65 -8.82 -4.69
CA ASP A 147 16.02 -9.66 -5.82
C ASP A 147 15.98 -8.90 -7.16
N ALA A 148 15.01 -8.00 -7.33
CA ALA A 148 14.91 -7.15 -8.51
C ALA A 148 16.10 -6.17 -8.64
N MET A 149 16.67 -5.75 -7.51
CA MET A 149 17.87 -4.92 -7.45
C MET A 149 19.18 -5.74 -7.47
N GLY A 150 19.12 -7.08 -7.45
CA GLY A 150 20.29 -7.95 -7.38
C GLY A 150 20.87 -8.13 -5.98
N GLU A 151 20.18 -7.65 -4.95
CA GLU A 151 20.65 -7.54 -3.56
C GLU A 151 19.90 -8.50 -2.62
N SER A 152 19.76 -9.75 -3.06
CA SER A 152 18.94 -10.79 -2.39
C SER A 152 19.33 -11.01 -0.91
N GLY A 153 20.62 -10.88 -0.59
CA GLY A 153 21.13 -11.00 0.78
C GLY A 153 20.55 -9.96 1.72
N VAL A 154 20.51 -8.69 1.28
CA VAL A 154 19.95 -7.58 2.06
C VAL A 154 18.47 -7.76 2.30
N GLY A 155 17.73 -8.22 1.28
CA GLY A 155 16.31 -8.54 1.40
C GLY A 155 16.05 -9.58 2.48
N ARG A 156 16.82 -10.67 2.49
CA ARG A 156 16.69 -11.76 3.47
C ARG A 156 16.93 -11.26 4.89
N ASP A 157 17.99 -10.49 5.09
CA ASP A 157 18.34 -9.95 6.41
C ASP A 157 17.24 -9.00 6.91
N LEU A 158 16.71 -8.13 6.05
CA LEU A 158 15.61 -7.22 6.40
C LEU A 158 14.32 -7.98 6.74
N VAL A 159 13.98 -9.02 5.96
CA VAL A 159 12.81 -9.87 6.25
C VAL A 159 12.97 -10.59 7.59
N LEU A 160 14.15 -11.12 7.89
CA LEU A 160 14.44 -11.77 9.17
C LEU A 160 14.31 -10.78 10.35
N ASP A 161 14.84 -9.58 10.21
CA ASP A 161 14.73 -8.52 11.22
C ASP A 161 13.25 -8.17 11.49
N LEU A 162 12.44 -7.99 10.43
CA LEU A 162 11.02 -7.66 10.55
C LEU A 162 10.19 -8.81 11.10
N GLN A 163 10.45 -10.05 10.67
CA GLN A 163 9.79 -11.23 11.23
C GLN A 163 10.11 -11.38 12.72
N THR A 164 11.37 -11.18 13.13
CA THR A 164 11.76 -11.22 14.54
C THR A 164 11.02 -10.16 15.36
N ARG A 165 10.85 -8.95 14.82
CA ARG A 165 10.08 -7.88 15.48
C ARG A 165 8.59 -8.23 15.59
N LEU A 166 8.03 -8.83 14.54
CA LEU A 166 6.65 -9.29 14.54
C LEU A 166 6.43 -10.38 15.59
N ASP A 167 7.28 -11.40 15.60
CA ASP A 167 7.23 -12.50 16.57
C ASP A 167 7.35 -11.98 18.01
N ALA A 168 8.26 -11.03 18.24
CA ALA A 168 8.41 -10.38 19.55
C ALA A 168 7.15 -9.62 19.98
N ALA A 169 6.49 -8.90 19.06
CA ALA A 169 5.23 -8.23 19.35
C ALA A 169 4.10 -9.22 19.69
N LEU A 170 4.04 -10.36 18.99
CA LEU A 170 3.05 -11.41 19.22
C LEU A 170 3.20 -12.07 20.59
N LEU A 171 4.41 -12.11 21.18
CA LEU A 171 4.61 -12.61 22.55
C LEU A 171 3.89 -11.76 23.61
N HIS A 172 3.54 -10.51 23.30
CA HIS A 172 2.82 -9.60 24.21
C HIS A 172 1.31 -9.64 24.02
N VAL A 173 0.81 -10.34 23.00
CA VAL A 173 -0.62 -10.42 22.72
C VAL A 173 -1.30 -11.29 23.78
N THR A 174 -2.23 -10.69 24.51
CA THR A 174 -3.23 -11.46 25.25
C THR A 174 -4.33 -11.85 24.28
N HIS A 175 -4.95 -13.02 24.46
CA HIS A 175 -6.10 -13.45 23.67
C HIS A 175 -7.38 -13.17 24.47
N PRO A 176 -7.88 -11.93 24.52
CA PRO A 176 -9.17 -11.65 25.14
C PRO A 176 -10.22 -12.45 24.40
N THR A 177 -10.97 -13.30 25.11
CA THR A 177 -12.00 -14.11 24.48
C THR A 177 -13.11 -13.22 23.96
N GLY A 178 -13.28 -13.15 22.64
CA GLY A 178 -14.45 -12.56 22.01
C GLY A 178 -14.44 -11.05 21.83
N LEU A 179 -13.29 -10.36 21.96
CA LEU A 179 -13.19 -8.93 21.65
C LEU A 179 -13.44 -8.70 20.15
N LYS A 180 -14.54 -8.03 19.78
CA LYS A 180 -14.93 -7.75 18.40
C LYS A 180 -14.49 -6.35 17.99
N ILE A 181 -13.75 -6.26 16.88
CA ILE A 181 -13.33 -5.00 16.29
C ILE A 181 -14.16 -4.72 15.05
N GLY A 182 -14.83 -3.56 15.04
CA GLY A 182 -15.41 -2.96 13.85
C GLY A 182 -14.40 -2.08 13.15
N PHE A 183 -13.73 -2.60 12.12
CA PHE A 183 -12.79 -1.83 11.32
C PHE A 183 -13.49 -1.23 10.10
N LEU A 184 -13.47 0.10 10.00
CA LEU A 184 -14.04 0.86 8.89
C LEU A 184 -12.92 1.45 8.05
N GLU A 185 -12.74 0.90 6.85
CA GLU A 185 -11.89 1.50 5.80
C GLU A 185 -12.58 2.66 5.10
N TRP A 186 -13.88 2.85 5.32
CA TRP A 186 -14.66 3.97 4.81
C TRP A 186 -15.95 4.10 5.63
N THR A 187 -16.39 5.31 5.90
CA THR A 187 -17.53 5.60 6.80
C THR A 187 -18.84 5.83 6.05
N ASP A 188 -18.78 6.37 4.82
CA ASP A 188 -19.97 6.59 3.99
C ASP A 188 -19.65 6.37 2.49
N PRO A 189 -20.14 5.28 1.87
CA PRO A 189 -20.81 4.15 2.51
C PRO A 189 -19.86 3.36 3.43
N LEU A 190 -20.39 2.54 4.34
CA LEU A 190 -19.55 1.74 5.23
C LEU A 190 -18.79 0.67 4.44
N PHE A 191 -17.45 0.66 4.53
CA PHE A 191 -16.60 -0.43 4.05
C PHE A 191 -15.88 -1.10 5.21
N CYS A 192 -15.97 -2.43 5.29
CA CYS A 192 -15.17 -3.20 6.23
C CYS A 192 -13.75 -3.44 5.70
N GLY A 193 -12.82 -3.61 6.63
CA GLY A 193 -11.42 -3.90 6.31
C GLY A 193 -11.24 -5.20 5.52
N GLY A 194 -10.25 -5.23 4.63
CA GLY A 194 -9.92 -6.38 3.79
C GLY A 194 -8.44 -6.75 3.80
N HIS A 195 -8.08 -7.72 2.96
CA HIS A 195 -6.69 -8.18 2.80
C HIS A 195 -6.03 -8.50 4.15
N TRP A 196 -4.89 -7.88 4.44
CA TRP A 196 -4.08 -8.10 5.63
C TRP A 196 -4.58 -7.36 6.88
N THR A 197 -5.55 -6.45 6.74
CA THR A 197 -6.09 -5.70 7.89
C THR A 197 -6.85 -6.60 8.88
N PRO A 198 -7.82 -7.46 8.46
CA PRO A 198 -8.42 -8.43 9.39
C PRO A 198 -7.40 -9.40 9.99
N GLN A 199 -6.37 -9.77 9.23
CA GLN A 199 -5.29 -10.62 9.74
C GLN A 199 -4.54 -9.94 10.88
N LEU A 200 -4.23 -8.65 10.77
CA LEU A 200 -3.59 -7.87 11.85
C LEU A 200 -4.47 -7.83 13.12
N ILE A 201 -5.78 -7.67 12.97
CA ILE A 201 -6.74 -7.67 14.08
C ILE A 201 -6.76 -9.04 14.78
N GLU A 202 -6.82 -10.11 14.01
CA GLU A 202 -6.80 -11.48 14.53
C GLU A 202 -5.45 -11.82 15.20
N MET A 203 -4.34 -11.38 14.62
CA MET A 203 -3.01 -11.49 15.20
C MET A 203 -2.88 -10.71 16.52
N ALA A 204 -3.59 -9.60 16.69
CA ALA A 204 -3.71 -8.86 17.93
C ALA A 204 -4.67 -9.50 18.96
N GLY A 205 -5.22 -10.68 18.66
CA GLY A 205 -6.05 -11.48 19.57
C GLY A 205 -7.54 -11.14 19.55
N ALA A 206 -7.99 -10.29 18.62
CA ALA A 206 -9.38 -9.86 18.49
C ALA A 206 -10.08 -10.50 17.27
N LEU A 207 -11.39 -10.29 17.14
CA LEU A 207 -12.21 -10.83 16.06
C LEU A 207 -12.62 -9.72 15.08
N HIS A 208 -12.55 -10.00 13.78
CA HIS A 208 -13.11 -9.16 12.72
C HIS A 208 -14.20 -9.93 11.93
N PRO A 209 -15.41 -10.08 12.49
CA PRO A 209 -16.43 -10.99 11.95
C PRO A 209 -17.04 -10.52 10.61
N LEU A 210 -16.90 -9.24 10.26
CA LEU A 210 -17.48 -8.69 9.03
C LEU A 210 -16.74 -9.16 7.78
N ASN A 211 -15.44 -9.44 7.87
CA ASN A 211 -14.65 -9.91 6.73
C ASN A 211 -13.50 -10.79 7.24
N PRO A 212 -13.80 -12.03 7.65
CA PRO A 212 -12.81 -12.89 8.32
C PRO A 212 -11.71 -13.34 7.37
N THR A 213 -10.55 -13.68 7.93
CA THR A 213 -9.47 -14.29 7.16
C THR A 213 -9.85 -15.68 6.61
N ARG A 214 -9.12 -16.14 5.60
CA ARG A 214 -9.34 -17.45 4.97
C ARG A 214 -8.55 -18.59 5.63
N GLY A 215 -7.83 -18.31 6.71
CA GLY A 215 -7.03 -19.27 7.45
C GLY A 215 -5.70 -18.68 7.94
N LEU A 216 -4.88 -19.54 8.54
CA LEU A 216 -3.58 -19.14 9.07
C LEU A 216 -2.67 -18.62 7.94
N HIS A 217 -2.03 -17.47 8.17
CA HIS A 217 -1.19 -16.75 7.19
C HIS A 217 -1.91 -16.33 5.90
N GLN A 218 -3.24 -16.27 5.91
CA GLN A 218 -4.03 -15.76 4.80
C GLN A 218 -4.78 -14.51 5.25
N GLY A 219 -4.86 -13.52 4.37
CA GLY A 219 -5.71 -12.36 4.60
C GLY A 219 -7.19 -12.67 4.42
N ALA A 220 -8.00 -11.64 4.55
CA ALA A 220 -9.39 -11.60 4.16
C ALA A 220 -9.54 -11.33 2.64
N PRO A 221 -10.73 -11.58 2.07
CA PRO A 221 -11.12 -10.98 0.79
C PRO A 221 -10.88 -9.46 0.75
N PRO A 222 -10.84 -8.84 -0.45
CA PRO A 222 -10.78 -7.38 -0.56
C PRO A 222 -11.87 -6.69 0.25
N SER A 223 -11.58 -5.46 0.66
CA SER A 223 -12.51 -4.60 1.38
C SER A 223 -13.80 -4.45 0.60
N ARG A 224 -14.93 -4.43 1.29
CA ARG A 224 -16.24 -4.37 0.65
C ARG A 224 -17.20 -3.49 1.42
N MET A 225 -18.14 -2.93 0.68
CA MET A 225 -19.29 -2.25 1.27
C MET A 225 -20.08 -3.22 2.13
N ILE A 226 -20.50 -2.75 3.31
CA ILE A 226 -21.39 -3.46 4.21
C ILE A 226 -22.64 -2.61 4.48
N PRO A 227 -23.82 -3.23 4.63
CA PRO A 227 -24.98 -2.53 5.15
C PRO A 227 -24.77 -2.08 6.60
N ALA A 228 -25.28 -0.90 6.95
CA ALA A 228 -25.20 -0.38 8.32
C ALA A 228 -25.84 -1.31 9.36
N TYR A 229 -26.93 -2.00 9.01
CA TYR A 229 -27.56 -2.95 9.93
C TYR A 229 -26.66 -4.16 10.24
N ASP A 230 -25.82 -4.59 9.30
CA ASP A 230 -24.86 -5.68 9.54
C ASP A 230 -23.74 -5.22 10.49
N PHE A 231 -23.29 -3.97 10.35
CA PHE A 231 -22.31 -3.38 11.28
C PHE A 231 -22.87 -3.26 12.69
N VAL A 232 -24.11 -2.78 12.84
CA VAL A 232 -24.78 -2.68 14.15
C VAL A 232 -25.04 -4.06 14.74
N ALA A 233 -25.51 -5.02 13.94
CA ALA A 233 -25.78 -6.38 14.41
C ALA A 233 -24.52 -7.13 14.86
N MET A 234 -23.36 -6.78 14.28
CA MET A 234 -22.06 -7.29 14.71
C MET A 234 -21.68 -6.84 16.11
N ASP A 235 -22.18 -5.68 16.57
CA ASP A 235 -22.06 -5.17 17.93
C ASP A 235 -20.58 -5.07 18.38
N PRO A 236 -19.76 -4.22 17.74
CA PRO A 236 -18.33 -4.14 18.04
C PRO A 236 -18.06 -3.61 19.46
N ASP A 237 -17.07 -4.20 20.13
CA ASP A 237 -16.55 -3.67 21.40
C ASP A 237 -15.69 -2.41 21.18
N ILE A 238 -14.98 -2.36 20.04
CA ILE A 238 -14.14 -1.23 19.63
C ILE A 238 -14.37 -0.96 18.14
N ILE A 239 -14.51 0.31 17.79
CA ILE A 239 -14.56 0.78 16.39
C ILE A 239 -13.23 1.43 16.04
N ILE A 240 -12.63 1.01 14.94
CA ILE A 240 -11.43 1.62 14.36
C ILE A 240 -11.83 2.23 13.02
N VAL A 241 -11.60 3.52 12.85
CA VAL A 241 -11.85 4.26 11.61
C VAL A 241 -10.51 4.62 11.00
N ALA A 242 -10.22 4.07 9.82
CA ALA A 242 -8.95 4.26 9.13
C ALA A 242 -9.16 4.35 7.61
N PRO A 243 -9.82 5.42 7.12
CA PRO A 243 -10.03 5.65 5.70
C PRO A 243 -8.70 5.79 4.96
N CYS A 244 -8.51 4.92 3.96
CA CYS A 244 -7.29 4.93 3.16
C CYS A 244 -7.18 6.23 2.35
N GLY A 245 -5.98 6.83 2.34
CA GLY A 245 -5.71 8.07 1.59
C GLY A 245 -6.30 9.34 2.23
N MET A 246 -6.84 9.25 3.45
CA MET A 246 -7.40 10.39 4.18
C MET A 246 -6.52 10.78 5.37
N GLU A 247 -6.26 12.07 5.50
CA GLU A 247 -5.50 12.64 6.62
C GLU A 247 -6.27 12.59 7.94
N MET A 248 -5.57 12.82 9.06
CA MET A 248 -6.17 12.76 10.40
C MET A 248 -7.37 13.71 10.59
N PRO A 249 -7.30 15.03 10.28
CA PRO A 249 -8.44 15.94 10.53
C PRO A 249 -9.76 15.56 9.81
N PRO A 250 -9.77 15.21 8.50
CA PRO A 250 -11.00 14.71 7.88
C PRO A 250 -11.43 13.35 8.45
N THR A 251 -10.50 12.46 8.81
CA THR A 251 -10.83 11.18 9.48
C THR A 251 -11.54 11.39 10.82
N GLU A 252 -11.11 12.36 11.64
CA GLU A 252 -11.78 12.72 12.90
C GLU A 252 -13.21 13.23 12.67
N THR A 253 -13.41 13.99 11.59
CA THR A 253 -14.73 14.51 11.20
C THR A 253 -15.66 13.37 10.78
N GLU A 254 -15.17 12.43 9.98
CA GLU A 254 -15.91 11.22 9.58
C GLU A 254 -16.27 10.35 10.79
N THR A 255 -15.33 10.21 11.73
CA THR A 255 -15.54 9.42 12.96
C THR A 255 -16.63 10.03 13.85
N ALA A 256 -16.68 11.37 13.95
CA ALA A 256 -17.69 12.06 14.75
C ALA A 256 -19.12 11.94 14.19
N ALA A 257 -19.27 11.48 12.95
CA ALA A 257 -20.56 11.28 12.29
C ALA A 257 -21.15 9.87 12.48
N LEU A 258 -20.38 8.92 13.04
CA LEU A 258 -20.78 7.55 13.34
C LEU A 258 -21.55 7.44 14.67
#